data_AF-A0A2M7TX60-F1
#
_entry.id   AF-A0A2M7TX60-F1
#
_cell.length_a   1.000
_cell.length_b   1.000
_cell.length_c   1.000
_cell.angle_alpha   90.00
_cell.angle_beta   90.00
_cell.angle_gamma   90.00
#
_symmetry.space_group_name_H-M   'P 1'
#
loop_
_entity.id
_entity.type
_entity.pdbx_description
1 polymer ?
#
loop_
_entity_poly.entity_id
_entity_poly.type
_entity_poly.pdbx_seq_one_letter_code
_entity_poly.pdbx_strand_id
1 'polypeptide(L)'
;MQKFPLVLDLETKHTFREYDDAQKLGISVVAVYDYADRQGYVYRENDLRRLFPKMEKASYIIGYNSRSFDLQVLQAYYPGDVEKLPQFDILDDIKRVLGKRIGLNDAASATLNEKKPVMG
;
A
#
# COMPACT_ATOMS: atom_id res chain seq x y z
N MET A 1 8.35 21.59 8.73
CA MET A 1 9.25 20.61 8.09
C MET A 1 8.58 20.06 6.84
N GLN A 2 9.34 19.90 5.76
CA GLN A 2 8.86 19.23 4.54
C GLN A 2 8.55 17.75 4.83
N LYS A 3 7.51 17.22 4.20
CA LYS A 3 7.07 15.82 4.33
C LYS A 3 7.45 15.05 3.06
N PHE A 4 7.94 13.83 3.25
CA PHE A 4 8.33 12.91 2.17
C PHE A 4 7.58 11.59 2.37
N PRO A 5 6.36 11.46 1.83
CA PRO A 5 5.59 10.23 1.94
C PRO A 5 6.11 9.13 1.01
N LEU A 6 5.74 7.89 1.30
CA LEU A 6 5.95 6.73 0.45
C LEU A 6 4.59 6.19 0.02
N VAL A 7 4.30 6.18 -1.28
CA VAL A 7 3.09 5.54 -1.81
C VAL A 7 3.39 4.05 -1.99
N LEU A 8 2.49 3.17 -1.57
CA LEU A 8 2.69 1.71 -1.61
C LEU A 8 1.42 1.02 -2.10
N ASP A 9 1.63 0.02 -2.95
CA ASP A 9 0.63 -0.96 -3.40
C ASP A 9 1.34 -2.32 -3.55
N LEU A 10 0.67 -3.42 -3.24
CA LEU A 10 1.23 -4.75 -3.43
C LEU A 10 0.26 -5.74 -4.08
N GLU A 11 0.85 -6.75 -4.69
CA GLU A 11 0.15 -7.92 -5.19
C GLU A 11 0.58 -9.15 -4.41
N THR A 12 -0.36 -10.08 -4.23
CA THR A 12 -0.16 -11.29 -3.44
C THR A 12 0.08 -12.50 -4.33
N LYS A 13 0.60 -13.60 -3.76
CA LYS A 13 0.75 -14.88 -4.47
C LYS A 13 -0.51 -15.74 -4.41
N HIS A 14 -1.19 -15.68 -3.27
CA HIS A 14 -2.39 -16.42 -2.98
C HIS A 14 -3.54 -15.48 -2.71
N THR A 15 -4.75 -16.00 -2.81
CA THR A 15 -5.98 -15.24 -2.54
C THR A 15 -6.61 -15.66 -1.23
N PHE A 16 -7.59 -14.86 -0.75
CA PHE A 16 -8.39 -15.24 0.43
C PHE A 16 -9.23 -16.51 0.26
N ARG A 17 -9.27 -17.11 -0.95
CA ARG A 17 -9.88 -18.43 -1.17
C ARG A 17 -8.98 -19.56 -0.68
N GLU A 18 -7.68 -19.33 -0.62
CA GLU A 18 -6.67 -20.31 -0.21
C GLU A 18 -6.29 -20.13 1.26
N TYR A 19 -6.17 -18.88 1.73
CA TYR A 19 -5.84 -18.55 3.12
C TYR A 19 -6.77 -17.47 3.67
N ASP A 20 -7.23 -17.62 4.89
CA ASP A 20 -8.05 -16.61 5.59
C ASP A 20 -7.23 -15.50 6.27
N ASP A 21 -5.92 -15.71 6.40
CA ASP A 21 -4.96 -14.81 7.04
C ASP A 21 -4.10 -14.07 6.00
N ALA A 22 -4.13 -12.74 6.04
CA ALA A 22 -3.38 -11.88 5.14
C ALA A 22 -1.86 -12.16 5.16
N GLN A 23 -1.31 -12.51 6.33
CA GLN A 23 0.12 -12.79 6.48
C GLN A 23 0.55 -14.07 5.73
N LYS A 24 -0.40 -14.94 5.37
CA LYS A 24 -0.12 -16.18 4.62
C LYS A 24 -0.27 -16.02 3.11
N LEU A 25 -0.81 -14.90 2.63
CA LEU A 25 -1.04 -14.70 1.19
C LEU A 25 0.25 -14.61 0.39
N GLY A 26 1.33 -14.20 1.06
CA GLY A 26 2.65 -13.99 0.48
C GLY A 26 2.67 -12.86 -0.55
N ILE A 27 3.83 -12.23 -0.71
CA ILE A 27 4.00 -11.10 -1.63
C ILE A 27 4.54 -11.58 -2.97
N SER A 28 3.86 -11.25 -4.07
CA SER A 28 4.41 -11.45 -5.42
C SER A 28 5.26 -10.24 -5.83
N VAL A 29 4.74 -9.03 -5.63
CA VAL A 29 5.44 -7.77 -5.91
C VAL A 29 4.92 -6.64 -5.02
N VAL A 30 5.80 -5.71 -4.63
CA VAL A 30 5.44 -4.42 -4.04
C VAL A 30 5.95 -3.32 -4.95
N ALA A 31 5.10 -2.38 -5.31
CA ALA A 31 5.47 -1.16 -6.00
C ALA A 31 5.39 0.02 -5.02
N VAL A 32 6.40 0.88 -5.04
CA VAL A 32 6.39 2.11 -4.26
C VAL A 32 6.82 3.31 -5.06
N TYR A 33 6.31 4.48 -4.68
CA TYR A 33 6.83 5.78 -5.13
C TYR A 33 7.33 6.57 -3.93
N ASP A 34 8.62 6.86 -3.91
CA ASP A 34 9.30 7.55 -2.81
C ASP A 34 9.43 9.05 -3.12
N TYR A 35 8.77 9.89 -2.33
CA TYR A 35 8.84 11.34 -2.52
C TYR A 35 10.17 11.96 -2.11
N ALA A 36 11.02 11.23 -1.36
CA ALA A 36 12.34 11.73 -0.95
C ALA A 36 13.30 11.84 -2.15
N ASP A 37 13.26 10.86 -3.05
CA ASP A 37 14.10 10.82 -4.27
C ASP A 37 13.30 10.95 -5.58
N ARG A 38 11.96 11.04 -5.48
CA ARG A 38 11.01 11.18 -6.59
C ARG A 38 11.04 10.02 -7.59
N GLN A 39 11.30 8.81 -7.10
CA GLN A 39 11.44 7.62 -7.92
C GLN A 39 10.47 6.51 -7.54
N GLY A 40 10.12 5.73 -8.57
CA GLY A 40 9.39 4.47 -8.42
C GLY A 40 10.34 3.30 -8.22
N TYR A 41 9.97 2.38 -7.34
CA TYR A 41 10.71 1.15 -7.07
C TYR A 41 9.77 -0.04 -7.09
N VAL A 42 10.28 -1.19 -7.54
CA VAL A 42 9.56 -2.46 -7.54
C VAL A 42 10.41 -3.48 -6.81
N TYR A 43 9.82 -4.14 -5.82
CA TYR A 43 10.46 -5.18 -5.02
C TYR A 43 9.72 -6.49 -5.20
N ARG A 44 10.46 -7.56 -5.51
CA ARG A 44 9.95 -8.92 -5.33
C ARG A 44 10.19 -9.36 -3.89
N GLU A 45 9.55 -10.46 -3.51
CA GLU A 45 9.65 -11.02 -2.16
C GLU A 45 11.09 -11.11 -1.61
N ASN A 46 12.02 -11.62 -2.42
CA ASN A 46 13.43 -11.78 -2.04
C ASN A 46 14.17 -10.45 -1.80
N ASP A 47 13.63 -9.34 -2.31
CA ASP A 47 14.21 -8.01 -2.22
C ASP A 47 13.54 -7.11 -1.17
N LEU A 48 12.50 -7.60 -0.47
CA LEU A 48 11.69 -6.79 0.46
C LEU A 48 12.51 -6.12 1.57
N ARG A 49 13.63 -6.73 1.98
CA ARG A 49 14.54 -6.12 2.97
C ARG A 49 15.06 -4.73 2.54
N ARG A 50 15.12 -4.45 1.24
CA ARG A 50 15.55 -3.15 0.69
C ARG A 50 14.45 -2.08 0.77
N LEU A 51 13.19 -2.48 0.90
CA LEU A 51 12.04 -1.58 1.07
C LEU A 51 11.95 -1.02 2.49
N PHE A 52 12.27 -1.82 3.52
CA PHE A 52 12.03 -1.45 4.92
C PHE A 52 12.69 -0.13 5.35
N PRO A 53 13.97 0.15 5.00
CA PRO A 53 14.58 1.43 5.34
C PRO A 53 13.88 2.64 4.69
N LYS A 54 13.21 2.46 3.54
CA LYS A 54 12.41 3.52 2.90
C LYS A 54 11.11 3.76 3.68
N MET A 55 10.44 2.69 4.12
CA MET A 55 9.25 2.79 4.97
C MET A 55 9.53 3.48 6.30
N GLU A 56 10.65 3.13 6.95
CA GLU A 56 11.04 3.71 8.24
C GLU A 56 11.43 5.19 8.15
N LYS A 57 12.01 5.61 7.02
CA LYS A 57 12.40 7.02 6.77
C LYS A 57 11.26 7.88 6.25
N ALA A 58 10.22 7.27 5.70
CA ALA A 58 9.07 7.98 5.14
C ALA A 58 8.38 8.79 6.25
N SER A 59 7.87 9.97 5.89
CA SER A 59 7.05 10.75 6.82
C SER A 59 5.74 10.05 7.17
N TYR A 60 5.17 9.33 6.21
CA TYR A 60 4.04 8.42 6.33
C TYR A 60 3.89 7.59 5.05
N ILE A 61 3.26 6.44 5.17
CA ILE A 61 2.91 5.54 4.07
C ILE A 61 1.53 5.89 3.55
N ILE A 62 1.38 6.03 2.25
CA ILE A 62 0.10 6.27 1.57
C ILE A 62 -0.29 5.02 0.79
N GLY A 63 -1.54 4.58 0.93
CA GLY A 63 -2.10 3.50 0.11
C GLY A 63 -3.61 3.54 0.06
N TYR A 64 -4.21 2.55 -0.59
CA TYR A 64 -5.66 2.43 -0.73
C TYR A 64 -6.15 1.11 -0.13
N ASN A 65 -6.81 1.15 1.03
CA ASN A 65 -7.09 -0.04 1.85
C ASN A 65 -5.82 -0.75 2.38
N SER A 66 -4.66 -0.10 2.24
CA SER A 66 -3.35 -0.57 2.69
C SER A 66 -3.25 -0.93 4.16
N ARG A 67 -3.91 -0.19 5.06
CA ARG A 67 -3.88 -0.51 6.51
C ARG A 67 -4.53 -1.86 6.78
N SER A 68 -5.64 -2.13 6.09
CA SER A 68 -6.45 -3.33 6.28
C SER A 68 -6.03 -4.51 5.39
N PHE A 69 -5.11 -4.29 4.43
CA PHE A 69 -4.70 -5.32 3.48
C PHE A 69 -3.17 -5.33 3.28
N ASP A 70 -2.62 -4.42 2.48
CA ASP A 70 -1.22 -4.44 2.06
C ASP A 70 -0.24 -4.55 3.24
N LEU A 71 -0.42 -3.74 4.29
CA LEU A 71 0.45 -3.77 5.45
C LEU A 71 0.25 -5.04 6.29
N GLN A 72 -0.95 -5.61 6.33
CA GLN A 72 -1.19 -6.90 6.99
C GLN A 72 -0.47 -8.04 6.28
N VAL A 73 -0.42 -8.02 4.94
CA VAL A 73 0.39 -8.99 4.17
C VAL A 73 1.88 -8.75 4.42
N LEU A 74 2.32 -7.49 4.39
CA LEU A 74 3.73 -7.11 4.57
C LEU A 74 4.26 -7.42 5.98
N GLN A 75 3.39 -7.46 6.99
CA GLN A 75 3.74 -7.79 8.38
C GLN A 75 4.42 -9.16 8.51
N ALA A 76 4.12 -10.12 7.64
CA ALA A 76 4.80 -11.43 7.63
C ALA A 76 6.31 -11.34 7.33
N TYR A 77 6.74 -10.24 6.69
CA TYR A 77 8.10 -10.02 6.22
C TYR A 77 8.83 -8.92 7.01
N TYR A 78 8.08 -7.93 7.49
CA TYR A 78 8.64 -6.79 8.21
C TYR A 78 9.07 -7.21 9.63
N PRO A 79 10.32 -6.95 10.05
CA PRO A 79 10.82 -7.38 11.36
C PRO A 79 10.23 -6.60 12.54
N GLY A 80 9.59 -5.46 12.28
CA GLY A 80 8.91 -4.65 13.29
C GLY A 80 7.40 -4.82 13.25
N ASP A 81 6.69 -3.85 13.81
CA ASP A 81 5.22 -3.76 13.79
C ASP A 81 4.80 -2.69 12.76
N VAL A 82 4.10 -3.11 11.70
CA VAL A 82 3.67 -2.21 10.62
C VAL A 82 2.64 -1.18 11.09
N GLU A 83 1.88 -1.48 12.16
CA GLU A 83 0.89 -0.55 12.71
C GLU A 83 1.53 0.67 13.38
N LYS A 84 2.82 0.55 13.76
CA LYS A 84 3.59 1.65 14.34
C LYS A 84 4.14 2.62 13.30
N LEU A 85 4.13 2.25 12.02
CA LEU A 85 4.51 3.16 10.95
C LEU A 85 3.42 4.23 10.81
N PRO A 86 3.76 5.51 10.57
CA PRO A 86 2.75 6.52 10.25
C PRO A 86 2.10 6.18 8.90
N GLN A 87 0.78 6.16 8.82
CA GLN A 87 0.06 5.79 7.60
C GLN A 87 -1.09 6.76 7.32
N PHE A 88 -1.39 6.93 6.04
CA PHE A 88 -2.57 7.60 5.52
C PHE A 88 -3.25 6.68 4.51
N ASP A 89 -4.37 6.08 4.92
CA ASP A 89 -5.17 5.21 4.07
C ASP A 89 -6.29 6.02 3.41
N ILE A 90 -6.27 6.08 2.08
CA ILE A 90 -7.21 6.89 1.31
C ILE A 90 -8.65 6.38 1.48
N LEU A 91 -8.85 5.06 1.60
CA LEU A 91 -10.19 4.50 1.74
C LEU A 91 -10.78 4.76 3.11
N ASP A 92 -9.95 4.74 4.16
CA ASP A 92 -10.37 5.14 5.51
C ASP A 92 -10.76 6.61 5.54
N ASP A 93 -9.99 7.49 4.89
CA ASP A 93 -10.31 8.92 4.82
C ASP A 93 -11.60 9.20 4.04
N ILE A 94 -11.79 8.53 2.90
CA ILE A 94 -13.05 8.59 2.13
C ILE A 94 -14.23 8.15 2.99
N LYS A 95 -14.09 7.00 3.69
CA LYS A 95 -15.15 6.49 4.58
C LYS A 95 -15.45 7.46 5.70
N ARG A 96 -14.43 8.10 6.28
CA ARG A 96 -14.57 9.12 7.33
C ARG A 96 -15.35 10.34 6.84
N VAL A 97 -15.09 10.81 5.61
CA VAL A 97 -15.72 12.02 5.05
C VAL A 97 -17.13 11.74 4.50
N LEU A 98 -17.32 10.63 3.78
CA LEU A 98 -18.55 10.34 3.04
C LEU A 98 -19.47 9.32 3.72
N GLY A 99 -19.02 8.70 4.81
CA GLY A 99 -19.78 7.67 5.53
C GLY A 99 -19.87 6.31 4.81
N LYS A 100 -19.24 6.17 3.63
CA LYS A 100 -19.25 4.95 2.82
C LYS A 100 -17.90 4.69 2.17
N ARG A 101 -17.64 3.41 1.87
CA ARG A 101 -16.47 3.00 1.08
C ARG A 101 -16.76 3.24 -0.41
N ILE A 102 -15.73 3.65 -1.14
CA ILE A 102 -15.74 3.81 -2.59
C ILE A 102 -14.59 2.93 -3.12
N GLY A 103 -14.71 2.36 -4.32
CA GLY A 103 -13.60 1.63 -4.92
C GLY A 103 -12.54 2.59 -5.49
N LEU A 104 -11.28 2.16 -5.57
CA LEU A 104 -10.19 2.99 -6.11
C LEU A 104 -10.53 3.54 -7.51
N ASN A 105 -11.05 2.69 -8.40
CA ASN A 105 -11.41 3.09 -9.75
C ASN A 105 -12.52 4.14 -9.78
N ASP A 106 -13.54 4.00 -8.93
CA ASP A 106 -14.65 4.96 -8.85
C ASP A 106 -14.16 6.29 -8.30
N ALA A 107 -13.31 6.25 -7.26
CA ALA A 107 -12.70 7.44 -6.68
C ALA A 107 -11.82 8.18 -7.70
N ALA A 108 -10.95 7.46 -8.42
CA ALA A 108 -10.10 8.03 -9.46
C ALA A 108 -10.92 8.64 -10.61
N SER A 109 -11.94 7.90 -11.08
CA SER A 109 -12.81 8.36 -12.17
C SER A 109 -13.53 9.66 -11.80
N ALA A 110 -14.05 9.74 -10.57
CA ALA A 110 -14.82 10.89 -10.11
C ALA A 110 -13.97 12.13 -9.78
N THR A 111 -12.68 11.96 -9.48
CA THR A 111 -11.82 13.06 -8.97
C THR A 111 -10.76 13.53 -9.95
N LEU A 112 -10.21 12.61 -10.75
CA LEU A 112 -9.11 12.89 -11.67
C LEU A 112 -9.54 12.85 -13.13
N ASN A 113 -10.81 12.49 -13.43
CA ASN A 113 -11.27 12.10 -14.77
C ASN A 113 -10.42 10.98 -15.41
N GLU A 114 -9.69 10.23 -14.58
CA GLU A 114 -8.81 9.14 -14.97
C GLU A 114 -9.41 7.81 -14.51
N LYS A 115 -9.42 6.82 -15.38
CA LYS A 115 -9.71 5.43 -15.00
C LYS A 115 -8.39 4.70 -14.85
N LYS A 116 -8.27 3.79 -13.86
CA LYS A 116 -7.15 2.84 -13.87
C LYS A 116 -7.18 2.12 -15.23
N PRO A 117 -6.13 2.24 -16.06
CA PRO A 117 -6.11 1.57 -17.34
C PRO A 117 -6.24 0.08 -17.09
N VAL A 118 -7.21 -0.56 -17.75
CA VAL A 118 -7.33 -2.01 -17.74
C VAL A 118 -6.18 -2.54 -18.59
N MET A 119 -5.10 -2.97 -17.95
CA MET A 119 -4.08 -3.77 -18.63
C MET A 119 -4.59 -5.21 -18.64
N GLY A 120 -4.98 -5.68 -19.82
CA GLY A 120 -5.42 -7.05 -20.09
C GLY A 120 -4.25 -8.00 -20.37
#